data_AF-A0A7S3V4Y9-F1
#
_entry.id   AF-A0A7S3V4Y9-F1
#
_cell.length_a   1.000
_cell.length_b   1.000
_cell.length_c   1.000
_cell.angle_alpha   90.00
_cell.angle_beta   90.00
_cell.angle_gamma   90.00
#
_symmetry.space_group_name_H-M   'P 1'
#
loop_
_entity.id
_entity.type
_entity.pdbx_description
1 polymer ?
#
loop_
_entity_poly.entity_id
_entity_poly.type
_entity_poly.pdbx_seq_one_letter_code
_entity_poly.pdbx_strand_id
1 'polypeptide(L)'
;MTLKIGLSIMMIFRISDSCAMINAQSEEGGLPEYGYDVSWPMLKESVTTNYPWLPHNVDPENNPTPEEYKGMDIQHLGNRQTLFEEYIQGCRDYWSADERKAQEGDCDHFEEQRLDHNVDQPISMVNFTDVGYKKIKVPANLFNLLSNFWNENKNNEVDEFWVPGSCFLNYWASSVKMVNVQDYSIGGGGKLLEELWGSTVETISEWTGMRLVPSSIYGIRVYKEGAILSSHVDRLPLISSAIINVAQDVKEDWPLEVIGHDGIARNITIQPGEMILYESHSVIHGKFQQY
;
A
#
# COMPACT_ATOMS: atom_id res chain seq x y z
N MET A 1 -0.77 -9.34 -25.88
CA MET A 1 -0.12 -8.78 -24.68
C MET A 1 -1.26 -8.26 -23.82
N THR A 2 -1.65 -9.01 -22.79
CA THR A 2 -2.81 -8.69 -21.95
C THR A 2 -2.35 -7.72 -20.89
N LEU A 3 -2.93 -6.52 -20.84
CA LEU A 3 -2.55 -5.48 -19.89
C LEU A 3 -3.10 -5.88 -18.51
N LYS A 4 -2.24 -6.11 -17.50
CA LYS A 4 -2.72 -6.20 -16.11
C LYS A 4 -3.06 -4.78 -15.67
N ILE A 5 -4.33 -4.47 -15.44
CA ILE A 5 -4.79 -3.15 -14.95
C ILE A 5 -5.40 -3.32 -13.56
N GLY A 6 -4.80 -2.72 -12.53
CA GLY A 6 -5.44 -2.53 -11.23
C GLY A 6 -5.86 -1.07 -11.05
N LEU A 7 -7.14 -0.80 -10.76
CA LEU A 7 -7.65 0.55 -10.58
C LEU A 7 -8.04 0.77 -9.13
N SER A 8 -7.38 1.72 -8.47
CA SER A 8 -7.75 2.12 -7.13
C SER A 8 -7.88 3.62 -6.96
N ILE A 9 -8.95 4.05 -6.29
CA ILE A 9 -9.02 5.38 -5.71
C ILE A 9 -8.60 5.29 -4.24
N MET A 10 -7.61 6.11 -3.87
CA MET A 10 -7.12 6.22 -2.50
C MET A 10 -7.66 7.50 -1.88
N MET A 11 -8.36 7.36 -0.77
CA MET A 11 -8.98 8.46 -0.02
C MET A 11 -8.39 8.49 1.37
N ILE A 12 -8.03 9.67 1.86
CA ILE A 12 -7.26 9.83 3.09
C ILE A 12 -7.87 10.91 3.99
N PHE A 13 -7.86 10.64 5.29
CA PHE A 13 -8.59 11.39 6.33
C PHE A 13 -7.70 11.73 7.54
N ARG A 14 -8.08 12.76 8.30
CA ARG A 14 -7.46 13.17 9.58
C ARG A 14 -8.51 13.22 10.71
N ILE A 15 -8.09 13.16 11.98
CA ILE A 15 -8.99 13.20 13.16
C ILE A 15 -9.47 14.63 13.47
N SER A 16 -10.69 14.76 14.02
CA SER A 16 -11.24 15.99 14.61
C SER A 16 -11.39 15.91 16.15
N ASP A 17 -11.39 17.06 16.82
CA ASP A 17 -11.12 17.24 18.27
C ASP A 17 -12.16 16.72 19.32
N SER A 18 -12.87 15.60 19.13
CA SER A 18 -13.73 15.03 20.21
C SER A 18 -14.07 13.53 20.01
N CYS A 19 -14.04 12.72 21.07
CA CYS A 19 -13.96 11.24 21.02
C CYS A 19 -15.08 10.50 21.81
N ALA A 20 -15.60 9.37 21.27
CA ALA A 20 -16.38 8.32 21.95
C ALA A 20 -16.37 6.98 21.13
N MET A 21 -16.26 5.81 21.79
CA MET A 21 -15.82 4.50 21.22
C MET A 21 -16.87 3.35 21.27
N ILE A 22 -16.89 2.41 20.30
CA ILE A 22 -17.53 1.05 20.35
C ILE A 22 -16.80 0.03 19.42
N ASN A 23 -16.64 -1.25 19.82
CA ASN A 23 -15.78 -2.31 19.20
C ASN A 23 -16.43 -3.26 18.15
N ALA A 24 -15.60 -3.87 17.26
CA ALA A 24 -15.91 -5.09 16.48
C ALA A 24 -14.64 -5.85 15.97
N GLN A 25 -14.73 -7.20 15.82
CA GLN A 25 -13.65 -8.17 15.47
C GLN A 25 -13.83 -8.88 14.10
N SER A 26 -12.77 -9.54 13.59
CA SER A 26 -12.79 -10.52 12.47
C SER A 26 -11.56 -11.48 12.44
N GLU A 27 -11.68 -12.67 11.80
CA GLU A 27 -10.63 -13.69 11.53
C GLU A 27 -10.58 -14.14 10.04
N GLU A 28 -9.42 -14.62 9.55
CA GLU A 28 -9.15 -15.31 8.25
C GLU A 28 -7.96 -16.32 8.38
N GLY A 29 -7.73 -17.19 7.38
CA GLY A 29 -6.56 -18.10 7.33
C GLY A 29 -5.94 -18.31 5.92
N GLY A 30 -4.61 -18.51 5.84
CA GLY A 30 -3.81 -18.85 4.64
C GLY A 30 -2.31 -18.43 4.73
N LEU A 31 -1.39 -19.21 4.10
CA LEU A 31 0.10 -19.11 4.10
C LEU A 31 0.77 -19.19 5.50
N PRO A 32 2.08 -19.54 5.61
CA PRO A 32 2.78 -19.39 6.88
C PRO A 32 2.75 -17.91 7.27
N GLU A 33 2.33 -17.61 8.49
CA GLU A 33 2.38 -16.26 9.02
C GLU A 33 3.84 -15.77 9.06
N TYR A 34 4.05 -14.52 8.68
CA TYR A 34 5.35 -13.87 8.72
C TYR A 34 5.20 -12.42 9.15
N GLY A 35 6.25 -11.84 9.72
CA GLY A 35 6.27 -10.45 10.14
C GLY A 35 7.00 -9.55 9.15
N TYR A 36 7.70 -8.57 9.71
CA TYR A 36 8.42 -7.56 8.96
C TYR A 36 9.66 -8.12 8.24
N ASP A 37 10.12 -7.39 7.22
CA ASP A 37 11.37 -7.67 6.51
C ASP A 37 11.43 -9.07 5.86
N VAL A 38 10.30 -9.73 5.59
CA VAL A 38 10.28 -10.99 4.83
C VAL A 38 9.97 -10.74 3.36
N SER A 39 8.91 -10.01 3.09
CA SER A 39 8.42 -9.81 1.73
C SER A 39 9.08 -8.61 1.03
N TRP A 40 9.38 -7.57 1.79
CA TRP A 40 10.04 -6.34 1.37
C TRP A 40 10.81 -5.74 2.57
N PRO A 41 11.90 -4.99 2.39
CA PRO A 41 12.53 -4.25 3.49
C PRO A 41 11.54 -3.25 4.09
N MET A 42 11.23 -3.35 5.38
CA MET A 42 10.20 -2.54 6.03
C MET A 42 10.74 -1.75 7.19
N LEU A 43 11.49 -2.41 8.07
CA LEU A 43 12.12 -1.85 9.26
C LEU A 43 13.64 -1.84 9.16
N LYS A 44 14.20 -2.64 8.24
CA LYS A 44 15.64 -2.76 7.98
C LYS A 44 15.92 -2.57 6.51
N GLU A 45 17.19 -2.33 6.16
CA GLU A 45 17.66 -2.17 4.78
C GLU A 45 17.64 -3.47 3.96
N SER A 46 17.45 -4.64 4.60
CA SER A 46 17.46 -5.94 3.95
C SER A 46 16.37 -6.85 4.49
N VAL A 47 15.91 -7.76 3.64
CA VAL A 47 14.99 -8.82 4.05
C VAL A 47 15.73 -9.95 4.75
N THR A 48 14.99 -10.77 5.48
CA THR A 48 15.52 -11.99 6.09
C THR A 48 16.09 -12.94 5.04
N THR A 49 17.28 -13.46 5.35
CA THR A 49 17.97 -14.53 4.63
C THR A 49 17.89 -15.86 5.39
N ASN A 50 17.05 -15.96 6.42
CA ASN A 50 16.83 -17.17 7.19
C ASN A 50 15.90 -18.13 6.42
N TYR A 51 16.46 -18.91 5.50
CA TYR A 51 15.69 -19.76 4.59
C TYR A 51 15.28 -21.11 5.23
N PRO A 52 14.13 -21.70 4.83
CA PRO A 52 13.61 -22.93 5.44
C PRO A 52 14.50 -24.15 5.24
N TRP A 53 15.38 -24.16 4.23
CA TRP A 53 16.30 -25.27 3.95
C TRP A 53 17.62 -25.17 4.72
N LEU A 54 17.83 -24.13 5.55
CA LEU A 54 19.03 -24.02 6.36
C LEU A 54 19.04 -25.09 7.46
N PRO A 55 20.21 -25.66 7.83
CA PRO A 55 20.28 -26.80 8.76
C PRO A 55 19.53 -26.59 10.08
N HIS A 56 19.62 -25.38 10.67
CA HIS A 56 18.95 -25.03 11.92
C HIS A 56 17.42 -24.87 11.82
N ASN A 57 16.88 -24.72 10.60
CA ASN A 57 15.43 -24.70 10.36
C ASN A 57 14.88 -26.08 9.98
N VAL A 58 15.71 -26.93 9.36
CA VAL A 58 15.34 -28.30 8.98
C VAL A 58 15.39 -29.25 10.17
N ASP A 59 16.41 -29.12 11.03
CA ASP A 59 16.63 -29.98 12.19
C ASP A 59 17.18 -29.15 13.37
N PRO A 60 16.31 -28.38 14.05
CA PRO A 60 16.69 -27.49 15.15
C PRO A 60 17.19 -28.24 16.40
N GLU A 61 16.84 -29.52 16.55
CA GLU A 61 17.29 -30.33 17.70
C GLU A 61 18.80 -30.60 17.63
N ASN A 62 19.34 -30.80 16.43
CA ASN A 62 20.76 -31.11 16.22
C ASN A 62 21.59 -29.91 15.72
N ASN A 63 20.93 -28.86 15.22
CA ASN A 63 21.59 -27.68 14.65
C ASN A 63 21.06 -26.42 15.35
N PRO A 64 21.74 -25.91 16.40
CA PRO A 64 21.31 -24.68 17.05
C PRO A 64 21.33 -23.51 16.07
N THR A 65 20.35 -22.61 16.18
CA THR A 65 20.28 -21.39 15.36
C THR A 65 21.54 -20.53 15.52
N PRO A 66 22.29 -20.27 14.43
CA PRO A 66 23.44 -19.37 14.46
C PRO A 66 23.04 -17.97 14.94
N GLU A 67 23.98 -17.24 15.54
CA GLU A 67 23.70 -15.92 16.13
C GLU A 67 23.15 -14.94 15.08
N GLU A 68 23.67 -14.99 13.85
CA GLU A 68 23.22 -14.13 12.75
C GLU A 68 21.76 -14.34 12.35
N TYR A 69 21.15 -15.49 12.65
CA TYR A 69 19.74 -15.79 12.32
C TYR A 69 18.79 -15.68 13.51
N LYS A 70 19.28 -15.37 14.71
CA LYS A 70 18.42 -15.27 15.90
C LYS A 70 17.45 -14.10 15.76
N GLY A 71 16.16 -14.39 15.94
CA GLY A 71 15.09 -13.39 15.81
C GLY A 71 14.78 -12.98 14.36
N MET A 72 15.34 -13.68 13.36
CA MET A 72 14.95 -13.50 11.96
C MET A 72 13.82 -14.46 11.59
N ASP A 73 12.74 -13.92 11.03
CA ASP A 73 11.65 -14.72 10.47
C ASP A 73 12.13 -15.60 9.30
N ILE A 74 11.39 -16.68 9.02
CA ILE A 74 11.74 -17.60 7.94
C ILE A 74 11.34 -17.01 6.57
N GLN A 75 12.32 -16.92 5.66
CA GLN A 75 12.15 -16.48 4.30
C GLN A 75 11.55 -17.58 3.40
N HIS A 76 10.23 -17.60 3.26
CA HIS A 76 9.51 -18.57 2.42
C HIS A 76 9.13 -18.02 1.04
N LEU A 77 9.43 -16.75 0.74
CA LEU A 77 9.00 -16.05 -0.47
C LEU A 77 10.09 -15.98 -1.55
N GLY A 78 11.17 -16.76 -1.41
CA GLY A 78 12.29 -16.80 -2.34
C GLY A 78 13.29 -15.66 -2.15
N ASN A 79 14.01 -15.29 -3.20
CA ASN A 79 15.07 -14.28 -3.14
C ASN A 79 14.50 -12.85 -3.25
N ARG A 80 13.81 -12.39 -2.20
CA ARG A 80 13.22 -11.06 -2.12
C ARG A 80 14.27 -9.95 -2.06
N GLN A 81 15.46 -10.24 -1.54
CA GLN A 81 16.57 -9.29 -1.45
C GLN A 81 17.02 -8.82 -2.84
N THR A 82 17.25 -9.75 -3.77
CA THR A 82 17.64 -9.39 -5.14
C THR A 82 16.56 -8.59 -5.86
N LEU A 83 15.27 -8.93 -5.68
CA LEU A 83 14.17 -8.15 -6.25
C LEU A 83 14.20 -6.68 -5.77
N PHE A 84 14.47 -6.47 -4.48
CA PHE A 84 14.59 -5.13 -3.90
C PHE A 84 15.83 -4.38 -4.41
N GLU A 85 16.98 -5.05 -4.52
CA GLU A 85 18.21 -4.47 -5.05
C GLU A 85 18.03 -4.01 -6.51
N GLU A 86 17.39 -4.84 -7.33
CA GLU A 86 17.02 -4.49 -8.71
C GLU A 86 16.04 -3.30 -8.76
N TYR A 87 15.09 -3.24 -7.83
CA TYR A 87 14.15 -2.13 -7.69
C TYR A 87 14.87 -0.81 -7.44
N ILE A 88 15.68 -0.73 -6.38
CA ILE A 88 16.41 0.49 -6.03
C ILE A 88 17.43 0.85 -7.11
N GLN A 89 18.12 -0.13 -7.69
CA GLN A 89 19.04 0.13 -8.80
C GLN A 89 18.32 0.74 -10.01
N GLY A 90 17.12 0.27 -10.33
CA GLY A 90 16.31 0.86 -11.40
C GLY A 90 15.96 2.34 -11.15
N CYS A 91 15.73 2.73 -9.89
CA CYS A 91 15.56 4.15 -9.53
C CYS A 91 16.83 4.95 -9.80
N ARG A 92 17.98 4.46 -9.31
CA ARG A 92 19.29 5.12 -9.50
C ARG A 92 19.62 5.28 -10.98
N ASP A 93 19.42 4.25 -11.78
CA ASP A 93 19.67 4.26 -13.22
C ASP A 93 18.76 5.26 -13.94
N TYR A 94 17.49 5.36 -13.55
CA TYR A 94 16.54 6.29 -14.15
C TYR A 94 16.93 7.76 -13.93
N TRP A 95 17.34 8.12 -12.72
CA TRP A 95 17.73 9.49 -12.38
C TRP A 95 19.14 9.84 -12.83
N SER A 96 20.06 8.87 -12.86
CA SER A 96 21.44 9.08 -13.34
C SER A 96 21.55 9.18 -14.88
N ALA A 97 20.52 8.77 -15.62
CA ALA A 97 20.52 8.78 -17.09
C ALA A 97 20.55 10.17 -17.77
N ASP A 98 20.23 11.26 -17.06
CA ASP A 98 20.32 12.64 -17.56
C ASP A 98 20.98 13.50 -16.47
N GLU A 99 22.08 14.21 -16.78
CA GLU A 99 22.80 15.05 -15.82
C GLU A 99 21.90 16.09 -15.14
N ARG A 100 20.83 16.54 -15.81
CA ARG A 100 19.83 17.46 -15.21
C ARG A 100 18.94 16.75 -14.21
N LYS A 101 18.60 15.48 -14.45
CA LYS A 101 17.81 14.63 -13.54
C LYS A 101 18.63 14.16 -12.35
N ALA A 102 19.92 13.89 -12.56
CA ALA A 102 20.82 13.38 -11.52
C ALA A 102 20.99 14.36 -10.35
N GLN A 103 20.76 15.66 -10.58
CA GLN A 103 20.78 16.68 -9.52
C GLN A 103 19.49 16.74 -8.69
N GLU A 104 18.43 16.05 -9.14
CA GLU A 104 17.10 16.09 -8.52
C GLU A 104 16.75 14.79 -7.79
N GLY A 105 17.18 13.63 -8.28
CA GLY A 105 16.80 12.33 -7.74
C GLY A 105 17.76 11.77 -6.70
N ASP A 106 17.29 11.60 -5.46
CA ASP A 106 18.01 10.94 -4.37
C ASP A 106 17.26 9.69 -3.87
N CYS A 107 17.36 8.60 -4.63
CA CYS A 107 16.64 7.36 -4.36
C CYS A 107 16.98 6.75 -2.99
N ASP A 108 18.25 6.86 -2.59
CA ASP A 108 18.75 6.26 -1.37
C ASP A 108 18.25 7.03 -0.14
N HIS A 109 18.24 8.37 -0.20
CA HIS A 109 17.66 9.19 0.86
C HIS A 109 16.15 8.98 1.04
N PHE A 110 15.38 8.88 -0.05
CA PHE A 110 13.95 8.59 0.05
C PHE A 110 13.66 7.21 0.64
N GLU A 111 14.53 6.25 0.35
CA GLU A 111 14.41 4.90 0.90
C GLU A 111 14.75 4.85 2.39
N GLU A 112 15.82 5.54 2.80
CA GLU A 112 16.17 5.75 4.21
C GLU A 112 15.00 6.40 4.97
N GLN A 113 14.43 7.48 4.44
CA GLN A 113 13.26 8.14 5.04
C GLN A 113 12.04 7.21 5.14
N ARG A 114 11.81 6.35 4.13
CA ARG A 114 10.71 5.38 4.16
C ARG A 114 10.90 4.39 5.31
N LEU A 115 12.11 3.87 5.49
CA LEU A 115 12.44 2.95 6.58
C LEU A 115 12.32 3.64 7.95
N ASP A 116 12.87 4.85 8.10
CA ASP A 116 12.76 5.63 9.33
C ASP A 116 11.29 5.88 9.72
N HIS A 117 10.44 6.25 8.76
CA HIS A 117 9.01 6.43 9.01
C HIS A 117 8.33 5.13 9.43
N ASN A 118 8.65 4.01 8.79
CA ASN A 118 8.09 2.70 9.15
C ASN A 118 8.51 2.24 10.54
N VAL A 119 9.72 2.62 10.99
CA VAL A 119 10.23 2.31 12.33
C VAL A 119 9.57 3.24 13.36
N ASP A 120 9.65 4.55 13.16
CA ASP A 120 9.34 5.51 14.22
C ASP A 120 7.85 5.84 14.33
N GLN A 121 7.16 5.97 13.19
CA GLN A 121 5.79 6.49 13.18
C GLN A 121 4.81 5.52 13.86
N PRO A 122 4.72 4.21 13.50
CA PRO A 122 3.73 3.31 14.10
C PRO A 122 3.78 3.24 15.62
N ILE A 123 4.98 3.22 16.20
CA ILE A 123 5.20 3.09 17.65
C ILE A 123 4.74 4.35 18.40
N SER A 124 4.70 5.49 17.72
CA SER A 124 4.27 6.78 18.28
C SER A 124 2.77 7.07 18.11
N MET A 125 2.05 6.23 17.35
CA MET A 125 0.63 6.42 17.04
C MET A 125 -0.29 5.69 18.01
N VAL A 126 -1.56 6.11 18.02
CA VAL A 126 -2.62 5.45 18.78
C VAL A 126 -3.42 4.60 17.81
N ASN A 127 -3.54 3.31 18.11
CA ASN A 127 -4.39 2.40 17.35
C ASN A 127 -5.87 2.68 17.64
N PHE A 128 -6.69 2.80 16.60
CA PHE A 128 -8.14 3.04 16.76
C PHE A 128 -8.96 1.76 16.76
N THR A 129 -8.44 0.70 16.14
CA THR A 129 -9.13 -0.57 15.94
C THR A 129 -8.27 -1.74 16.40
N ASP A 130 -8.90 -2.92 16.58
CA ASP A 130 -8.21 -4.09 17.10
C ASP A 130 -7.08 -4.56 16.17
N VAL A 131 -7.28 -4.49 14.84
CA VAL A 131 -6.35 -5.05 13.84
C VAL A 131 -5.71 -4.01 12.92
N GLY A 132 -6.28 -2.80 12.80
CA GLY A 132 -5.74 -1.71 11.99
C GLY A 132 -6.24 -1.64 10.54
N TYR A 133 -7.01 -2.63 10.08
CA TYR A 133 -7.61 -2.63 8.74
C TYR A 133 -8.95 -3.37 8.69
N LYS A 134 -9.73 -3.14 7.64
CA LYS A 134 -11.02 -3.81 7.43
C LYS A 134 -11.41 -3.84 5.96
N LYS A 135 -11.77 -5.02 5.46
CA LYS A 135 -12.35 -5.19 4.11
C LYS A 135 -13.87 -5.13 4.18
N ILE A 136 -14.49 -4.35 3.29
CA ILE A 136 -15.94 -4.22 3.15
C ILE A 136 -16.37 -4.05 1.68
N LYS A 137 -17.68 -4.16 1.43
CA LYS A 137 -18.28 -3.79 0.14
C LYS A 137 -18.45 -2.27 0.07
N VAL A 138 -18.22 -1.71 -1.12
CA VAL A 138 -18.53 -0.31 -1.42
C VAL A 138 -20.05 -0.15 -1.48
N PRO A 139 -20.63 0.92 -0.92
CA PRO A 139 -22.05 1.22 -1.11
C PRO A 139 -22.42 1.24 -2.60
N ALA A 140 -23.51 0.54 -2.96
CA ALA A 140 -23.86 0.31 -4.36
C ALA A 140 -23.99 1.61 -5.18
N ASN A 141 -24.56 2.66 -4.57
CA ASN A 141 -24.66 3.98 -5.21
C ASN A 141 -23.27 4.56 -5.53
N LEU A 142 -22.36 4.53 -4.56
CA LEU A 142 -20.99 5.03 -4.73
C LEU A 142 -20.23 4.25 -5.80
N PHE A 143 -20.35 2.92 -5.79
CA PHE A 143 -19.69 2.09 -6.79
C PHE A 143 -20.22 2.33 -8.21
N ASN A 144 -21.53 2.57 -8.36
CA ASN A 144 -22.12 2.93 -9.66
C ASN A 144 -21.57 4.27 -10.16
N LEU A 145 -21.47 5.28 -9.28
CA LEU A 145 -20.88 6.58 -9.62
C LEU A 145 -19.43 6.46 -10.07
N LEU A 146 -18.61 5.71 -9.31
CA LEU A 146 -17.21 5.44 -9.65
C LEU A 146 -17.08 4.68 -10.97
N SER A 147 -17.89 3.63 -11.16
CA SER A 147 -17.87 2.82 -12.38
C SER A 147 -18.26 3.62 -13.62
N ASN A 148 -19.28 4.48 -13.51
CA ASN A 148 -19.70 5.35 -14.61
C ASN A 148 -18.62 6.38 -14.95
N PHE A 149 -18.09 7.06 -13.93
CA PHE A 149 -17.02 8.03 -14.11
C PHE A 149 -15.79 7.40 -14.77
N TRP A 150 -15.38 6.20 -14.32
CA TRP A 150 -14.27 5.47 -14.92
C TRP A 150 -14.52 5.15 -16.40
N ASN A 151 -15.70 4.62 -16.74
CA ASN A 151 -16.02 4.24 -18.12
C ASN A 151 -16.03 5.44 -19.07
N GLU A 152 -16.46 6.61 -18.59
CA GLU A 152 -16.48 7.86 -19.36
C GLU A 152 -15.09 8.49 -19.52
N ASN A 153 -14.20 8.32 -18.53
CA ASN A 153 -12.96 9.10 -18.43
C ASN A 153 -11.66 8.29 -18.50
N LYS A 154 -11.69 6.96 -18.59
CA LYS A 154 -10.47 6.11 -18.68
C LYS A 154 -9.52 6.49 -19.82
N ASN A 155 -10.01 7.11 -20.89
CA ASN A 155 -9.15 7.56 -21.98
C ASN A 155 -8.45 8.91 -21.70
N ASN A 156 -8.73 9.54 -20.56
CA ASN A 156 -8.14 10.80 -20.09
C ASN A 156 -7.03 10.56 -19.05
N GLU A 157 -6.50 9.34 -18.96
CA GLU A 157 -5.38 8.98 -18.09
C GLU A 157 -4.14 9.86 -18.36
N VAL A 158 -3.55 10.40 -17.30
CA VAL A 158 -2.27 11.12 -17.33
C VAL A 158 -1.22 10.39 -16.51
N ASP A 159 0.07 10.63 -16.79
CA ASP A 159 1.14 10.14 -15.91
C ASP A 159 1.00 10.76 -14.52
N GLU A 160 1.10 9.92 -13.49
CA GLU A 160 1.14 10.42 -12.11
C GLU A 160 2.49 11.08 -11.85
N PHE A 161 2.46 12.28 -11.26
CA PHE A 161 3.66 13.00 -10.88
C PHE A 161 4.20 12.46 -9.55
N TRP A 162 5.51 12.18 -9.52
CA TRP A 162 6.23 11.76 -8.33
C TRP A 162 7.39 12.72 -8.06
N VAL A 163 7.64 12.99 -6.77
CA VAL A 163 8.80 13.79 -6.37
C VAL A 163 10.07 13.08 -6.87
N PRO A 164 11.03 13.81 -7.46
CA PRO A 164 12.29 13.22 -7.91
C PRO A 164 12.96 12.35 -6.84
N GLY A 165 13.40 11.15 -7.21
CA GLY A 165 14.01 10.19 -6.28
C GLY A 165 13.02 9.36 -5.45
N SER A 166 11.73 9.71 -5.39
CA SER A 166 10.74 8.92 -4.65
C SER A 166 10.75 7.45 -5.10
N CYS A 167 10.92 6.54 -4.15
CA CYS A 167 10.95 5.09 -4.35
C CYS A 167 9.68 4.38 -3.84
N PHE A 168 8.56 5.10 -3.64
CA PHE A 168 7.27 4.49 -3.28
C PHE A 168 6.69 3.59 -4.40
N LEU A 169 6.90 3.97 -5.67
CA LEU A 169 6.50 3.21 -6.85
C LEU A 169 7.66 3.06 -7.84
N ASN A 170 7.71 1.95 -8.58
CA ASN A 170 8.66 1.75 -9.68
C ASN A 170 8.22 2.40 -11.00
N TYR A 171 7.88 3.69 -10.99
CA TYR A 171 7.41 4.38 -12.21
C TYR A 171 8.45 4.41 -13.35
N TRP A 172 9.73 4.16 -13.06
CA TRP A 172 10.79 3.98 -14.07
C TRP A 172 10.64 2.69 -14.88
N ALA A 173 10.05 1.64 -14.30
CA ALA A 173 9.87 0.33 -14.92
C ALA A 173 8.42 0.09 -15.37
N SER A 174 7.44 0.53 -14.56
CA SER A 174 6.01 0.41 -14.86
C SER A 174 5.31 1.74 -14.65
N SER A 175 4.98 2.43 -15.75
CA SER A 175 4.30 3.73 -15.72
C SER A 175 2.94 3.60 -15.02
N VAL A 176 2.76 4.42 -13.99
CA VAL A 176 1.52 4.55 -13.23
C VAL A 176 0.75 5.74 -13.76
N LYS A 177 -0.49 5.51 -14.16
CA LYS A 177 -1.37 6.55 -14.69
C LYS A 177 -2.44 6.91 -13.67
N MET A 178 -3.12 8.02 -13.89
CA MET A 178 -4.22 8.46 -13.05
C MET A 178 -5.30 9.16 -13.88
N VAL A 179 -6.56 8.90 -13.55
CA VAL A 179 -7.69 9.77 -13.93
C VAL A 179 -8.07 10.60 -12.72
N ASN A 180 -7.78 11.89 -12.76
CA ASN A 180 -7.97 12.78 -11.60
C ASN A 180 -9.45 13.11 -11.40
N VAL A 181 -10.06 12.60 -10.33
CA VAL A 181 -11.47 12.88 -9.99
C VAL A 181 -11.71 14.35 -9.58
N GLN A 182 -10.65 15.09 -9.28
CA GLN A 182 -10.70 16.51 -8.95
C GLN A 182 -10.59 17.42 -10.18
N ASP A 183 -10.32 16.86 -11.36
CA ASP A 183 -10.23 17.65 -12.59
C ASP A 183 -11.64 18.04 -13.06
N TYR A 184 -12.02 19.28 -12.84
CA TYR A 184 -13.31 19.83 -13.27
C TYR A 184 -13.45 19.96 -14.80
N SER A 185 -12.38 19.76 -15.56
CA SER A 185 -12.42 19.82 -17.04
C SER A 185 -12.93 18.53 -17.68
N ILE A 186 -12.95 17.42 -16.94
CA ILE A 186 -13.46 16.12 -17.42
C ILE A 186 -14.88 15.85 -16.92
N GLY A 187 -15.65 15.07 -17.68
CA GLY A 187 -17.06 14.81 -17.39
C GLY A 187 -17.25 14.13 -16.03
N GLY A 188 -18.04 14.74 -15.14
CA GLY A 188 -18.32 14.22 -13.80
C GLY A 188 -17.22 14.51 -12.75
N GLY A 189 -16.10 15.10 -13.16
CA GLY A 189 -15.05 15.55 -12.24
C GLY A 189 -15.57 16.62 -11.28
N GLY A 190 -15.05 16.63 -10.04
CA GLY A 190 -15.50 17.51 -8.96
C GLY A 190 -16.85 17.12 -8.32
N LYS A 191 -17.87 16.76 -9.10
CA LYS A 191 -19.16 16.27 -8.55
C LYS A 191 -19.02 14.92 -7.85
N LEU A 192 -18.26 14.00 -8.46
CA LEU A 192 -17.94 12.71 -7.85
C LEU A 192 -17.19 12.87 -6.52
N LEU A 193 -16.40 13.94 -6.36
CA LEU A 193 -15.61 14.20 -5.16
C LEU A 193 -16.49 14.40 -3.91
N GLU A 194 -17.59 15.14 -4.05
CA GLU A 194 -18.50 15.42 -2.92
C GLU A 194 -19.17 14.14 -2.41
N GLU A 195 -19.65 13.29 -3.33
CA GLU A 195 -20.26 11.99 -3.00
C GLU A 195 -19.25 11.02 -2.39
N LEU A 196 -18.02 10.98 -2.94
CA LEU A 196 -16.92 10.20 -2.37
C LEU A 196 -16.63 10.62 -0.93
N TRP A 197 -16.58 11.93 -0.67
CA TRP A 197 -16.34 12.42 0.68
C TRP A 197 -17.44 12.04 1.64
N GLY A 198 -18.70 12.32 1.29
CA GLY A 198 -19.83 12.04 2.17
C GLY A 198 -19.87 10.57 2.61
N SER A 199 -19.83 9.65 1.65
CA SER A 199 -19.97 8.22 1.92
C SER A 199 -18.75 7.62 2.65
N THR A 200 -17.54 8.08 2.33
CA THR A 200 -16.32 7.47 2.87
C THR A 200 -15.98 8.00 4.26
N VAL A 201 -16.24 9.29 4.53
CA VAL A 201 -16.07 9.85 5.89
C VAL A 201 -16.95 9.09 6.88
N GLU A 202 -18.23 8.89 6.55
CA GLU A 202 -19.15 8.14 7.40
C GLU A 202 -18.63 6.73 7.67
N THR A 203 -18.28 6.00 6.60
CA THR A 203 -17.83 4.61 6.71
C THR A 203 -16.57 4.44 7.56
N ILE A 204 -15.56 5.31 7.39
CA ILE A 204 -14.31 5.20 8.17
C ILE A 204 -14.52 5.71 9.59
N SER A 205 -15.37 6.74 9.78
CA SER A 205 -15.69 7.23 11.13
C SER A 205 -16.41 6.15 11.95
N GLU A 206 -17.34 5.42 11.34
CA GLU A 206 -18.00 4.28 11.96
C GLU A 206 -17.03 3.15 12.30
N TRP A 207 -16.07 2.87 11.42
CA TRP A 207 -15.10 1.80 11.62
C TRP A 207 -14.07 2.14 12.72
N THR A 208 -13.55 3.36 12.71
CA THR A 208 -12.51 3.81 13.65
C THR A 208 -13.08 4.29 14.99
N GLY A 209 -14.37 4.61 15.05
CA GLY A 209 -14.97 5.33 16.18
C GLY A 209 -14.52 6.80 16.27
N MET A 210 -13.77 7.29 15.29
CA MET A 210 -13.21 8.63 15.27
C MET A 210 -13.99 9.54 14.35
N ARG A 211 -14.16 10.82 14.71
CA ARG A 211 -14.73 11.79 13.79
C ARG A 211 -13.63 12.31 12.86
N LEU A 212 -13.81 12.08 11.56
CA LEU A 212 -12.78 12.39 10.56
C LEU A 212 -13.09 13.63 9.71
N VAL A 213 -12.03 14.26 9.22
CA VAL A 213 -12.07 15.35 8.22
C VAL A 213 -11.35 14.86 6.95
N PRO A 214 -11.93 15.07 5.76
CA PRO A 214 -11.25 14.83 4.50
C PRO A 214 -9.87 15.51 4.43
N SER A 215 -8.84 14.76 4.03
CA SER A 215 -7.50 15.30 3.80
C SER A 215 -7.16 15.37 2.32
N SER A 216 -7.21 14.22 1.65
CA SER A 216 -6.81 14.10 0.25
C SER A 216 -7.50 12.93 -0.41
N ILE A 217 -8.07 13.17 -1.59
CA ILE A 217 -8.55 12.13 -2.50
C ILE A 217 -7.62 12.17 -3.70
N TYR A 218 -7.07 11.02 -4.03
CA TYR A 218 -6.38 10.84 -5.29
C TYR A 218 -7.38 10.47 -6.39
N GLY A 219 -6.96 10.60 -7.64
CA GLY A 219 -7.74 10.06 -8.75
C GLY A 219 -7.84 8.54 -8.72
N ILE A 220 -8.46 7.99 -9.76
CA ILE A 220 -8.40 6.56 -10.03
C ILE A 220 -7.00 6.28 -10.59
N ARG A 221 -6.12 5.72 -9.75
CA ARG A 221 -4.77 5.31 -10.13
C ARG A 221 -4.83 4.00 -10.91
N VAL A 222 -4.06 3.92 -11.99
CA VAL A 222 -3.97 2.80 -12.92
C VAL A 222 -2.60 2.17 -12.80
N TYR A 223 -2.56 0.96 -12.25
CA TYR A 223 -1.35 0.17 -12.15
C TYR A 223 -1.26 -0.79 -13.32
N LYS A 224 -0.10 -0.82 -13.97
CA LYS A 224 0.20 -1.75 -15.05
C LYS A 224 0.97 -2.96 -14.53
N GLU A 225 1.11 -3.97 -15.39
CA GLU A 225 1.94 -5.13 -15.10
C GLU A 225 3.35 -4.72 -14.62
N GLY A 226 3.84 -5.41 -13.59
CA GLY A 226 5.12 -5.12 -12.96
C GLY A 226 5.11 -3.93 -12.01
N ALA A 227 3.98 -3.25 -11.78
CA ALA A 227 3.90 -2.21 -10.76
C ALA A 227 4.17 -2.78 -9.35
N ILE A 228 4.99 -2.07 -8.60
CA ILE A 228 5.35 -2.36 -7.21
C ILE A 228 5.08 -1.10 -6.41
N LEU A 229 4.38 -1.26 -5.28
CA LEU A 229 4.23 -0.25 -4.22
C LEU A 229 5.03 -0.72 -3.01
N SER A 230 6.13 -0.02 -2.74
CA SER A 230 7.00 -0.28 -1.58
C SER A 230 6.19 -0.15 -0.28
N SER A 231 6.41 -1.07 0.65
CA SER A 231 5.66 -1.10 1.90
C SER A 231 5.94 0.15 2.75
N HIS A 232 4.90 0.87 3.16
CA HIS A 232 5.07 2.13 3.90
C HIS A 232 3.90 2.39 4.84
N VAL A 233 4.09 3.35 5.75
CA VAL A 233 3.00 4.12 6.36
C VAL A 233 2.79 5.44 5.63
N ASP A 234 1.56 5.94 5.65
CA ASP A 234 1.26 7.27 5.14
C ASP A 234 1.86 8.33 6.08
N ARG A 235 2.49 9.35 5.49
CA ARG A 235 3.05 10.48 6.26
C ARG A 235 1.95 11.23 7.01
N LEU A 236 2.27 11.69 8.22
CA LEU A 236 1.36 12.57 8.95
C LEU A 236 1.03 13.86 8.16
N PRO A 237 -0.19 14.40 8.36
CA PRO A 237 -1.22 13.98 9.30
C PRO A 237 -2.33 13.15 8.64
N LEU A 238 -1.97 12.31 7.66
CA LEU A 238 -2.83 11.29 7.08
C LEU A 238 -2.96 10.13 8.08
N ILE A 239 -4.17 9.78 8.50
CA ILE A 239 -4.38 8.89 9.65
C ILE A 239 -5.15 7.63 9.27
N SER A 240 -6.20 7.78 8.47
CA SER A 240 -6.99 6.64 8.00
C SER A 240 -7.25 6.80 6.51
N SER A 241 -7.17 5.68 5.80
CA SER A 241 -7.29 5.64 4.35
C SER A 241 -8.27 4.56 3.91
N ALA A 242 -8.86 4.76 2.74
CA ALA A 242 -9.63 3.76 2.03
C ALA A 242 -9.09 3.59 0.61
N ILE A 243 -8.94 2.34 0.19
CA ILE A 243 -8.65 1.94 -1.19
C ILE A 243 -9.90 1.25 -1.73
N ILE A 244 -10.52 1.81 -2.76
CA ILE A 244 -11.62 1.18 -3.49
C ILE A 244 -11.09 0.58 -4.79
N ASN A 245 -11.36 -0.71 -5.05
CA ASN A 245 -11.14 -1.30 -6.36
C ASN A 245 -12.29 -0.90 -7.30
N VAL A 246 -11.98 -0.09 -8.31
CA VAL A 246 -12.98 0.43 -9.27
C VAL A 246 -13.19 -0.55 -10.42
N ALA A 247 -12.11 -1.09 -10.96
CA ALA A 247 -12.12 -2.12 -11.97
C ALA A 247 -10.74 -2.80 -12.02
N GLN A 248 -10.73 -4.03 -12.52
CA GLN A 248 -9.49 -4.76 -12.74
C GLN A 248 -9.59 -5.67 -13.95
N ASP A 249 -8.47 -5.81 -14.66
CA ASP A 249 -8.25 -6.83 -15.68
C ASP A 249 -6.90 -7.46 -15.38
N VAL A 250 -6.88 -8.47 -14.52
CA VAL A 250 -5.66 -9.12 -14.03
C VAL A 250 -5.75 -10.62 -14.23
N LYS A 251 -4.63 -11.24 -14.61
CA LYS A 251 -4.53 -12.71 -14.72
C LYS A 251 -4.33 -13.39 -13.37
N GLU A 252 -3.65 -12.69 -12.47
CA GLU A 252 -3.27 -13.13 -11.14
C GLU A 252 -3.62 -12.02 -10.17
N ASP A 253 -3.98 -12.39 -8.95
CA ASP A 253 -4.29 -11.43 -7.90
C ASP A 253 -3.07 -10.54 -7.61
N TRP A 254 -3.36 -9.28 -7.31
CA TRP A 254 -2.37 -8.30 -6.89
C TRP A 254 -2.81 -7.68 -5.55
N PRO A 255 -2.68 -8.45 -4.46
CA PRO A 255 -3.21 -8.13 -3.14
C PRO A 255 -2.49 -6.92 -2.54
N LEU A 256 -3.17 -6.28 -1.59
CA LEU A 256 -2.53 -5.36 -0.65
C LEU A 256 -1.97 -6.21 0.49
N GLU A 257 -0.66 -6.18 0.70
CA GLU A 257 -0.10 -6.64 1.97
C GLU A 257 -0.32 -5.56 3.02
N VAL A 258 -0.79 -5.99 4.19
CA VAL A 258 -0.88 -5.16 5.38
C VAL A 258 -0.24 -5.90 6.55
N ILE A 259 0.47 -5.16 7.40
CA ILE A 259 0.95 -5.67 8.68
C ILE A 259 0.11 -5.03 9.76
N GLY A 260 -0.83 -5.81 10.28
CA GLY A 260 -1.77 -5.35 11.31
C GLY A 260 -1.09 -5.08 12.64
N HIS A 261 -1.89 -4.69 13.64
CA HIS A 261 -1.40 -4.40 14.99
C HIS A 261 -0.77 -5.62 15.71
N ASP A 262 -0.99 -6.82 15.19
CA ASP A 262 -0.38 -8.06 15.69
C ASP A 262 1.01 -8.35 15.09
N GLY A 263 1.48 -7.50 14.17
CA GLY A 263 2.78 -7.67 13.50
C GLY A 263 2.80 -8.77 12.44
N ILE A 264 1.64 -9.32 12.06
CA ILE A 264 1.54 -10.40 11.08
C ILE A 264 1.09 -9.84 9.73
N ALA A 265 1.89 -10.11 8.71
CA ALA A 265 1.63 -9.75 7.32
C ALA A 265 0.46 -10.57 6.75
N ARG A 266 -0.47 -9.88 6.09
CA ARG A 266 -1.64 -10.48 5.42
C ARG A 266 -1.86 -9.88 4.05
N ASN A 267 -2.08 -10.76 3.08
CA ASN A 267 -2.35 -10.39 1.70
C ASN A 267 -3.86 -10.32 1.45
N ILE A 268 -4.38 -9.11 1.24
CA ILE A 268 -5.81 -8.85 1.08
C ILE A 268 -6.11 -8.59 -0.39
N THR A 269 -6.75 -9.55 -1.05
CA THR A 269 -7.30 -9.38 -2.40
C THR A 269 -8.68 -8.71 -2.32
N ILE A 270 -8.88 -7.66 -3.10
CA ILE A 270 -10.17 -6.98 -3.26
C ILE A 270 -10.64 -7.02 -4.72
N GLN A 271 -11.92 -7.28 -4.95
CA GLN A 271 -12.56 -7.29 -6.27
C GLN A 271 -13.22 -5.92 -6.57
N PRO A 272 -13.56 -5.59 -7.83
CA PRO A 272 -14.29 -4.37 -8.15
C PRO A 272 -15.56 -4.23 -7.30
N GLY A 273 -15.73 -3.07 -6.66
CA GLY A 273 -16.82 -2.80 -5.72
C GLY A 273 -16.55 -3.26 -4.29
N GLU A 274 -15.32 -3.70 -4.00
CA GLU A 274 -14.81 -3.89 -2.65
C GLU A 274 -13.84 -2.78 -2.29
N MET A 275 -13.73 -2.51 -0.99
CA MET A 275 -12.79 -1.56 -0.47
C MET A 275 -12.13 -2.06 0.82
N ILE A 276 -10.90 -1.61 1.03
CA ILE A 276 -10.16 -1.82 2.25
C ILE A 276 -9.98 -0.48 2.95
N LEU A 277 -10.32 -0.45 4.23
CA LEU A 277 -10.04 0.62 5.16
C LEU A 277 -8.80 0.22 5.95
N TYR A 278 -7.91 1.17 6.23
CA TYR A 278 -6.73 0.90 7.06
C TYR A 278 -6.25 2.17 7.78
N GLU A 279 -5.66 1.99 8.94
CA GLU A 279 -5.04 3.02 9.77
C GLU A 279 -3.69 3.37 9.15
N SER A 280 -3.71 4.15 8.07
CA SER A 280 -2.54 4.33 7.21
C SER A 280 -1.32 4.95 7.89
N HIS A 281 -1.50 5.65 9.00
CA HIS A 281 -0.39 6.16 9.82
C HIS A 281 0.36 5.11 10.65
N SER A 282 -0.24 3.95 10.93
CA SER A 282 0.30 2.95 11.87
C SER A 282 0.43 1.57 11.23
N VAL A 283 -0.36 1.28 10.20
CA VAL A 283 -0.33 0.01 9.46
C VAL A 283 0.57 0.14 8.23
N ILE A 284 1.70 -0.56 8.27
CA ILE A 284 2.58 -0.72 7.10
C ILE A 284 1.79 -1.50 6.03
N HIS A 285 1.75 -0.93 4.83
CA HIS A 285 1.02 -1.51 3.71
C HIS A 285 1.80 -1.35 2.40
N GLY A 286 1.67 -2.32 1.51
CA GLY A 286 2.40 -2.36 0.25
C GLY A 286 1.73 -3.26 -0.78
N LYS A 287 2.19 -3.18 -2.02
CA LYS A 287 1.77 -4.09 -3.11
C LYS A 287 2.98 -4.55 -3.88
N PHE A 288 3.47 -5.72 -3.53
CA PHE A 288 4.58 -6.36 -4.21
C PHE A 288 4.12 -7.79 -4.52
N GLN A 289 3.85 -8.09 -5.78
CA GLN A 289 3.70 -9.49 -6.17
C GLN A 289 4.04 -9.71 -7.63
N GLN A 290 5.14 -10.42 -7.83
CA GLN A 290 5.35 -11.29 -8.96
C GLN A 290 5.33 -12.70 -8.37
N TYR A 291 4.34 -13.49 -8.73
CA TYR A 291 4.44 -14.96 -8.66
C TYR A 291 4.71 -15.45 -10.08
#